data_AF-Q03RF4-F1
#
_entry.id   AF-Q03RF4-F1
#
_cell.length_a   1.000
_cell.length_b   1.000
_cell.length_c   1.000
_cell.angle_alpha   90.00
_cell.angle_beta   90.00
_cell.angle_gamma   90.00
#
_symmetry.space_group_name_H-M   'P 1'
#
loop_
_entity.id
_entity.type
_entity.pdbx_description
1 polymer ?
#
loop_
_entity_poly.entity_id
_entity_poly.type
_entity_poly.pdbx_seq_one_letter_code
_entity_poly.pdbx_strand_id
1 'polypeptide(L)'
;MPVRPYIDFDVDDLPETFEQDLDGTTYLISLTYNDEGDFFVFTLMEDDETPIVSEKLILNQPLFQELPPDERLPTTPLVPMDESGQAKRVSIDNFMDTVFLCEDVLPNDGTDIGELPIDGDWTGGLDG
;
A
#
# COMPACT_ATOMS: atom_id res chain seq x y z
N MET A 1 -15.00 -5.90 -0.25
CA MET A 1 -14.70 -4.46 -0.25
C MET A 1 -13.94 -4.15 1.03
N PRO A 2 -12.77 -3.50 0.93
CA PRO A 2 -11.95 -3.16 2.09
C PRO A 2 -12.63 -2.09 2.95
N VAL A 3 -12.28 -2.02 4.23
CA VAL A 3 -12.71 -0.99 5.18
C VAL A 3 -11.90 0.29 4.98
N ARG A 4 -10.62 0.17 4.64
CA ARG A 4 -9.74 1.31 4.33
C ARG A 4 -10.05 1.94 2.97
N PRO A 5 -9.79 3.25 2.80
CA PRO A 5 -9.70 3.86 1.48
C PRO A 5 -8.67 3.13 0.62
N TYR A 6 -8.97 2.99 -0.67
CA TYR A 6 -8.13 2.31 -1.63
C TYR A 6 -8.19 3.00 -2.98
N ILE A 7 -7.15 2.76 -3.78
CA ILE A 7 -7.09 3.20 -5.17
C ILE A 7 -7.78 2.13 -6.02
N ASP A 8 -8.80 2.54 -6.77
CA ASP A 8 -9.57 1.68 -7.66
C ASP A 8 -8.83 1.54 -9.00
N PHE A 9 -8.66 0.31 -9.46
CA PHE A 9 -7.97 -0.02 -10.71
C PHE A 9 -8.86 -0.92 -11.59
N ASP A 10 -8.90 -0.66 -12.88
CA ASP A 10 -9.49 -1.56 -13.87
C ASP A 10 -8.47 -2.60 -14.33
N VAL A 11 -8.43 -3.74 -13.61
CA VAL A 11 -7.53 -4.86 -13.92
C VAL A 11 -7.84 -5.56 -15.25
N ASP A 12 -9.00 -5.31 -15.86
CA ASP A 12 -9.37 -5.86 -17.16
C ASP A 12 -8.79 -5.03 -18.33
N ASP A 13 -8.28 -3.81 -18.07
CA ASP A 13 -7.71 -2.89 -19.08
C ASP A 13 -6.26 -2.48 -18.76
N LEU A 14 -5.41 -3.46 -18.49
CA LEU A 14 -3.98 -3.23 -18.24
C LEU A 14 -3.17 -3.13 -19.55
N PRO A 15 -2.19 -2.20 -19.65
CA PRO A 15 -1.78 -1.25 -18.62
C PRO A 15 -2.78 -0.10 -18.47
N GLU A 16 -3.08 0.23 -17.22
CA GLU A 16 -3.99 1.32 -16.87
C GLU A 16 -3.19 2.55 -16.44
N THR A 17 -3.63 3.75 -16.82
CA THR A 17 -2.99 5.01 -16.37
C THR A 17 -4.04 6.10 -16.20
N PHE A 18 -4.04 6.78 -15.05
CA PHE A 18 -5.03 7.78 -14.70
C PHE A 18 -4.52 8.78 -13.65
N GLU A 19 -5.21 9.90 -13.50
CA GLU A 19 -4.94 10.91 -12.48
C GLU A 19 -5.58 10.50 -11.13
N GLN A 20 -4.79 10.56 -10.06
CA GLN A 20 -5.24 10.26 -8.70
C GLN A 20 -4.73 11.34 -7.74
N ASP A 21 -5.64 11.89 -6.94
CA ASP A 21 -5.28 12.78 -5.85
C ASP A 21 -4.82 11.97 -4.64
N LEU A 22 -3.61 12.23 -4.16
CA LEU A 22 -3.04 11.67 -2.93
C LEU A 22 -2.48 12.82 -2.09
N ASP A 23 -2.87 12.92 -0.82
CA ASP A 23 -2.45 13.98 0.11
C ASP A 23 -2.63 15.41 -0.43
N GLY A 24 -3.64 15.63 -1.27
CA GLY A 24 -3.91 16.93 -1.91
C GLY A 24 -2.98 17.27 -3.07
N THR A 25 -2.17 16.32 -3.54
CA THR A 25 -1.37 16.42 -4.76
C THR A 25 -1.93 15.48 -5.82
N THR A 26 -2.13 15.99 -7.04
CA THR A 26 -2.55 15.17 -8.18
C THR A 26 -1.32 14.47 -8.78
N TYR A 27 -1.37 13.15 -8.87
CA TYR A 27 -0.36 12.34 -9.52
C TYR A 27 -0.92 11.66 -10.76
N LEU A 28 -0.06 11.34 -11.71
CA LEU A 28 -0.37 10.34 -12.72
C LEU A 28 0.12 8.98 -12.21
N ILE A 29 -0.80 8.01 -12.12
CA ILE A 29 -0.50 6.64 -11.69
C ILE A 29 -0.59 5.73 -12.90
N SER A 30 0.39 4.84 -13.06
CA SER A 30 0.33 3.74 -14.03
C SER A 30 0.48 2.39 -13.33
N LEU A 31 -0.44 1.47 -13.64
CA LEU A 31 -0.39 0.09 -13.18
C LEU A 31 -0.15 -0.83 -14.38
N THR A 32 0.87 -1.67 -14.25
CA THR A 32 1.22 -2.67 -15.27
C THR A 32 1.34 -4.05 -14.64
N TYR A 33 1.05 -5.09 -15.42
CA TYR A 33 1.17 -6.47 -14.97
C TYR A 33 2.24 -7.21 -15.78
N ASN A 34 3.07 -7.98 -15.06
CA ASN A 34 4.09 -8.84 -15.64
C ASN A 34 3.59 -10.29 -15.64
N ASP A 35 3.18 -10.79 -16.81
CA ASP A 35 2.65 -12.15 -16.96
C ASP A 35 3.67 -13.26 -16.65
N GLU A 36 4.95 -13.02 -16.94
CA GLU A 36 6.00 -14.04 -16.78
C GLU A 36 6.35 -14.28 -15.29
N GLY A 37 6.39 -13.21 -14.50
CA GLY A 37 6.72 -13.24 -13.08
C GLY A 37 5.51 -13.17 -12.15
N ASP A 38 4.32 -12.96 -12.70
CA ASP A 38 3.04 -12.83 -12.00
C ASP A 38 3.09 -11.81 -10.85
N PHE A 39 3.30 -10.55 -11.23
CA PHE A 39 3.27 -9.42 -10.31
C PHE A 39 2.87 -8.12 -11.01
N PHE A 40 2.32 -7.20 -10.24
CA PHE A 40 2.05 -5.83 -10.67
C PHE A 40 3.23 -4.91 -10.37
N VAL A 41 3.41 -3.92 -11.23
CA VAL A 41 4.31 -2.77 -11.01
C VAL A 41 3.48 -1.51 -10.99
N PHE A 42 3.54 -0.81 -9.88
CA PHE A 42 2.95 0.51 -9.68
C PHE A 42 3.99 1.57 -10.02
N THR A 43 3.61 2.56 -10.82
CA THR A 43 4.46 3.69 -11.18
C THR A 43 3.76 4.99 -10.82
N LEU A 44 4.45 5.83 -10.04
CA LEU A 44 4.02 7.17 -9.68
C LEU A 44 4.77 8.18 -10.55
N MET A 45 4.02 9.10 -11.16
CA MET A 45 4.54 10.16 -12.02
C MET A 45 4.02 11.52 -11.57
N GLU A 46 4.77 12.57 -11.90
CA GLU A 46 4.29 13.96 -11.85
C GLU A 46 3.18 14.17 -12.91
N ASP A 47 2.49 15.30 -12.84
CA ASP A 47 1.40 15.67 -13.76
C ASP A 47 1.85 15.82 -15.23
N ASP A 48 3.15 16.01 -15.45
CA ASP A 48 3.78 16.11 -16.76
C ASP A 48 4.28 14.77 -17.34
N GLU A 49 3.82 13.64 -16.80
CA GLU A 49 4.21 12.26 -17.15
C GLU A 49 5.66 11.90 -16.76
N THR A 50 6.36 12.72 -15.99
CA THR A 50 7.71 12.39 -15.49
C THR A 50 7.66 11.32 -14.39
N PRO A 51 8.31 10.14 -14.57
CA PRO A 51 8.34 9.11 -13.53
C PRO A 51 9.13 9.55 -12.29
N ILE A 52 8.49 9.42 -11.13
CA ILE A 52 9.12 9.62 -9.82
C ILE A 52 9.71 8.29 -9.37
N VAL A 53 8.88 7.24 -9.36
CA VAL A 53 9.23 5.92 -8.83
C VAL A 53 8.37 4.82 -9.45
N SER A 54 8.96 3.64 -9.61
CA SER A 54 8.25 2.40 -9.94
C SER A 54 8.61 1.31 -8.94
N GLU A 55 7.61 0.62 -8.40
CA GLU A 55 7.82 -0.45 -7.43
C GLU A 55 6.84 -1.63 -7.67
N LYS A 56 7.31 -2.84 -7.40
CA LYS A 56 6.49 -4.04 -7.43
C LYS A 56 5.53 -4.05 -6.23
N LEU A 57 4.26 -4.39 -6.46
CA LEU A 57 3.33 -4.61 -5.36
C LEU A 57 3.68 -5.89 -4.57
N ILE A 58 3.96 -5.72 -3.28
CA ILE A 58 4.24 -6.81 -2.34
C ILE A 58 3.17 -6.76 -1.24
N LEU A 59 2.53 -7.90 -0.97
CA LEU A 59 1.46 -7.99 0.01
C LEU A 59 1.95 -7.59 1.41
N ASN A 60 1.20 -6.71 2.07
CA ASN A 60 1.45 -6.14 3.40
C ASN A 60 2.79 -5.39 3.53
N GLN A 61 3.37 -4.96 2.41
CA GLN A 61 4.57 -4.11 2.40
C GLN A 61 4.18 -2.72 1.90
N PRO A 62 4.41 -1.65 2.68
CA PRO A 62 4.21 -0.30 2.18
C PRO A 62 5.16 -0.02 1.01
N LEU A 63 4.65 0.70 0.01
CA LEU A 63 5.48 1.15 -1.11
C LEU A 63 6.52 2.17 -0.62
N PHE A 64 7.64 2.23 -1.34
CA PHE A 64 8.67 3.25 -1.23
C PHE A 64 9.47 3.25 0.08
N GLN A 65 9.32 2.22 0.93
CA GLN A 65 9.99 2.15 2.24
C GLN A 65 11.52 2.11 2.15
N GLU A 66 12.05 1.55 1.07
CA GLU A 66 13.50 1.42 0.86
C GLU A 66 14.12 2.64 0.17
N LEU A 67 13.31 3.66 -0.16
CA LEU A 67 13.79 4.86 -0.83
C LEU A 67 14.23 5.92 0.20
N PRO A 68 15.26 6.72 -0.13
CA PRO A 68 15.56 7.92 0.64
C PRO A 68 14.33 8.84 0.70
N PRO A 69 14.19 9.66 1.76
CA PRO A 69 13.12 10.65 1.82
C PRO A 69 13.09 11.54 0.56
N ASP A 70 11.95 11.58 -0.11
CA ASP A 70 11.69 12.41 -1.30
C ASP A 70 10.35 13.14 -1.09
N GLU A 71 10.37 14.47 -1.17
CA GLU A 71 9.22 15.33 -0.94
C GLU A 71 8.13 15.20 -2.02
N ARG A 72 8.46 14.55 -3.14
CA ARG A 72 7.52 14.27 -4.25
C ARG A 72 6.72 12.99 -4.04
N LEU A 73 7.01 12.21 -3.00
CA LEU A 73 6.24 11.02 -2.68
C LEU A 73 5.05 11.39 -1.80
N PRO A 74 3.93 10.64 -1.89
CA PRO A 74 2.84 10.80 -0.94
C PRO A 74 3.33 10.52 0.48
N THR A 75 2.84 11.31 1.42
CA THR A 75 3.09 11.16 2.86
C THR A 75 2.29 10.02 3.48
N THR A 76 1.08 9.75 2.95
CA THR A 76 0.25 8.63 3.34
C THR A 76 0.80 7.33 2.74
N PRO A 77 1.11 6.31 3.56
CA PRO A 77 1.62 5.04 3.05
C PRO A 77 0.59 4.33 2.18
N LEU A 78 1.02 3.86 1.01
CA LEU A 78 0.23 2.98 0.15
C LEU A 78 0.65 1.54 0.38
N VAL A 79 -0.30 0.66 0.74
CA VAL A 79 0.00 -0.72 1.14
C VAL A 79 -0.96 -1.68 0.44
N PRO A 80 -0.47 -2.69 -0.30
CA PRO A 80 -1.30 -3.77 -0.80
C PRO A 80 -1.75 -4.64 0.38
N MET A 81 -3.06 -4.69 0.65
CA MET A 81 -3.63 -5.37 1.82
C MET A 81 -4.74 -6.34 1.43
N ASP A 82 -4.82 -7.46 2.16
CA ASP A 82 -6.01 -8.31 2.24
C ASP A 82 -6.49 -8.35 3.68
N GLU A 83 -7.62 -7.70 3.94
CA GLU A 83 -8.20 -7.61 5.28
C GLU A 83 -8.78 -8.95 5.79
N SER A 84 -8.95 -9.96 4.92
CA SER A 84 -9.32 -11.32 5.33
C SER A 84 -8.13 -12.15 5.84
N GLY A 85 -6.90 -11.71 5.56
CA GLY A 85 -5.66 -12.38 5.92
C GLY A 85 -5.44 -13.75 5.25
N GLN A 86 -6.13 -14.03 4.14
CA GLN A 86 -6.04 -15.31 3.42
C GLN A 86 -5.03 -15.27 2.27
N ALA A 87 -4.82 -14.10 1.67
CA ALA A 87 -3.87 -13.89 0.59
C ALA A 87 -2.44 -14.12 1.07
N LYS A 88 -1.61 -14.69 0.19
CA LYS A 88 -0.18 -14.92 0.45
C LYS A 88 0.72 -14.02 -0.40
N ARG A 89 0.16 -13.43 -1.46
CA ARG A 89 0.81 -12.52 -2.40
C ARG A 89 -0.26 -11.77 -3.19
N VAL A 90 0.16 -10.71 -3.87
CA VAL A 90 -0.65 -10.04 -4.90
C VAL A 90 -0.51 -10.80 -6.21
N SER A 91 -1.61 -11.06 -6.92
CA SER A 91 -1.66 -11.69 -8.24
C SER A 91 -2.86 -11.20 -9.03
N ILE A 92 -2.89 -11.44 -10.34
CA ILE A 92 -4.03 -11.05 -11.19
C ILE A 92 -5.37 -11.64 -10.70
N ASP A 93 -5.33 -12.84 -10.10
CA ASP A 93 -6.54 -13.53 -9.61
C ASP A 93 -7.16 -12.90 -8.35
N ASN A 94 -6.46 -12.01 -7.64
CA ASN A 94 -6.92 -11.51 -6.34
C ASN A 94 -6.90 -9.99 -6.18
N PHE A 95 -6.15 -9.29 -7.02
CA PHE A 95 -6.09 -7.83 -6.99
C PHE A 95 -7.41 -7.24 -7.47
N MET A 96 -7.92 -6.25 -6.74
CA MET A 96 -9.27 -5.66 -6.90
C MET A 96 -10.46 -6.58 -6.55
N ASP A 97 -10.22 -7.77 -6.00
CA ASP A 97 -11.27 -8.65 -5.45
C ASP A 97 -11.12 -8.86 -3.93
N THR A 98 -9.96 -9.38 -3.52
CA THR A 98 -9.63 -9.62 -2.10
C THR A 98 -8.41 -8.85 -1.62
N VAL A 99 -7.51 -8.47 -2.54
CA VAL A 99 -6.34 -7.62 -2.27
C VAL A 99 -6.55 -6.25 -2.90
N PHE A 100 -6.32 -5.18 -2.14
CA PHE A 100 -6.47 -3.79 -2.59
C PHE A 100 -5.23 -2.98 -2.24
N LEU A 101 -4.89 -1.96 -3.04
CA LEU A 101 -3.86 -0.98 -2.68
C LEU A 101 -4.52 0.10 -1.82
N CYS A 102 -4.32 -0.01 -0.51
CA CYS A 102 -4.97 0.84 0.47
C CYS A 102 -4.08 2.02 0.86
N GLU A 103 -4.71 3.17 1.11
CA GLU A 103 -4.10 4.22 1.91
C GLU A 103 -4.11 3.75 3.36
N ASP A 104 -2.94 3.48 3.94
CA ASP A 104 -2.81 3.06 5.35
C ASP A 104 -2.93 4.26 6.29
N VAL A 105 -4.07 4.93 6.16
CA VAL A 105 -4.59 5.78 7.21
C VAL A 105 -5.17 4.85 8.27
N LEU A 106 -4.53 4.78 9.44
CA LEU A 106 -5.19 4.15 10.59
C LEU A 106 -6.55 4.86 10.74
N PRO A 107 -7.67 4.12 10.78
CA PRO A 107 -8.94 4.75 11.05
C PRO A 107 -8.80 5.49 12.37
N ASN A 108 -9.12 6.79 12.36
CA ASN A 108 -9.08 7.65 13.53
C ASN A 108 -10.26 7.30 14.46
N ASP A 109 -10.41 6.00 14.78
CA ASP A 109 -11.49 5.40 15.55
C ASP A 109 -11.09 5.25 17.03
N GLY A 110 -10.11 6.06 17.46
CA GLY A 110 -9.60 6.04 18.84
C GLY A 110 -8.80 4.79 19.20
N THR A 111 -8.49 3.91 18.24
CA THR A 111 -7.51 2.83 18.39
C THR A 111 -6.15 3.29 17.89
N ASP A 112 -5.67 4.36 18.51
CA ASP A 112 -4.24 4.55 18.72
C ASP A 112 -3.75 3.23 19.33
N ILE A 113 -3.07 2.39 18.55
CA ILE A 113 -2.30 1.28 19.10
C ILE A 113 -1.14 1.93 19.82
N GLY A 114 -1.47 2.46 21.01
CA GLY A 114 -0.66 3.36 21.78
C GLY A 114 0.74 2.82 21.86
N GLU A 115 1.69 3.75 21.82
CA GLU A 115 3.10 3.58 22.12
C GLU A 115 3.43 2.14 22.52
N LEU A 116 4.09 1.40 21.63
CA LEU A 116 4.75 0.15 22.02
C LEU A 116 5.42 0.42 23.36
N PRO A 117 5.07 -0.28 24.46
CA PRO A 117 5.62 0.04 25.75
C PRO A 117 7.14 -0.12 25.66
N ILE A 118 7.82 1.01 25.57
CA ILE A 118 9.27 1.14 25.71
C ILE A 118 9.62 1.05 27.18
N ASP A 119 9.18 -0.02 27.85
CA ASP A 119 9.83 -0.45 29.07
C ASP A 119 9.71 -1.96 29.19
N GLY A 120 10.86 -2.60 29.13
CA GLY A 120 10.99 -4.00 29.47
C GLY A 120 10.82 -4.14 30.97
N ASP A 121 9.64 -4.59 31.40
CA ASP A 121 9.55 -5.34 32.65
C ASP A 121 8.96 -6.73 32.40
N TRP A 122 9.84 -7.61 31.95
CA TRP A 122 9.66 -9.03 32.16
C TRP A 122 9.95 -9.35 33.64
N THR A 123 8.92 -9.32 34.47
CA THR A 123 8.86 -10.08 35.73
C THR A 123 7.88 -11.23 35.49
N GLY A 124 8.31 -12.41 35.05
CA GLY A 124 9.20 -13.26 35.83
C GLY A 124 8.42 -13.71 37.07
N GLY A 125 7.46 -14.62 36.88
CA GLY A 125 6.59 -15.08 37.95
C GLY A 125 7.35 -15.68 39.14
N LEU A 126 6.78 -15.53 40.33
CA LEU A 126 6.99 -16.41 41.49
C LEU A 126 5.71 -16.35 42.34
N ASP A 127 4.94 -17.43 42.24
CA ASP A 127 4.48 -18.29 43.33
C ASP A 127 4.41 -17.67 44.75
N GLY A 128 3.24 -17.79 45.38
CA GLY A 128 3.02 -17.55 46.82
C GLY A 128 1.55 -17.57 47.21
#